data_AF-A0A5U9VNC2-F1
#
_entry.id   AF-A0A5U9VNC2-F1
#
_cell.length_a   1.000
_cell.length_b   1.000
_cell.length_c   1.000
_cell.angle_alpha   90.00
_cell.angle_beta   90.00
_cell.angle_gamma   90.00
#
_symmetry.space_group_name_H-M   'P 1'
#
loop_
_entity.id
_entity.type
_entity.pdbx_description
1 polymer ?
#
loop_
_entity_poly.entity_id
_entity_poly.type
_entity_poly.pdbx_seq_one_letter_code
_entity_poly.pdbx_strand_id
1 'polypeptide(L)'
;MTFNRKGYSRGQLSPDIERKSRELLGYVISQQELRLMPYVHHCAMNDGYINQQRVSAPEREILRQWETRGFGGFGPHLSIEKFFWSAINEILWLGYVMPVCGALPYTEESSQ
;
A
#
# COMPACT_ATOMS: atom_id res chain seq x y z
N MET A 1 -24.93 -6.97 0.62
CA MET A 1 -24.54 -6.39 -0.68
C MET A 1 -23.55 -7.32 -1.34
N THR A 2 -23.92 -7.91 -2.47
CA THR A 2 -23.09 -8.88 -3.21
C THR A 2 -22.01 -8.12 -3.97
N PHE A 3 -20.75 -8.19 -3.52
CA PHE A 3 -19.62 -7.63 -4.26
C PHE A 3 -19.47 -8.39 -5.57
N ASN A 4 -19.93 -7.79 -6.67
CA ASN A 4 -19.61 -8.25 -8.02
C ASN A 4 -18.10 -8.02 -8.23
N ARG A 5 -17.28 -8.98 -7.83
CA ARG A 5 -15.83 -8.93 -8.01
C ARG A 5 -15.53 -9.07 -9.50
N LYS A 6 -15.51 -7.96 -10.23
CA LYS A 6 -14.63 -7.86 -11.40
C LYS A 6 -13.23 -8.21 -10.87
N GLY A 7 -12.68 -9.35 -11.27
CA GLY A 7 -11.42 -9.86 -10.73
C GLY A 7 -10.27 -8.96 -11.15
N TYR A 8 -9.91 -7.99 -10.30
CA TYR A 8 -8.69 -7.21 -10.48
C TYR A 8 -7.49 -8.12 -10.26
N SER A 9 -6.42 -7.95 -11.05
CA SER A 9 -5.17 -8.68 -10.84
C SER A 9 -4.36 -8.08 -9.69
N ARG A 10 -3.38 -8.83 -9.16
CA ARG A 10 -2.48 -8.32 -8.11
C ARG A 10 -1.76 -7.06 -8.57
N GLY A 11 -1.72 -6.03 -7.72
CA GLY A 11 -1.07 -4.76 -8.07
C GLY A 11 -1.79 -4.00 -9.18
N GLN A 12 -3.07 -4.29 -9.42
CA GLN A 12 -3.95 -3.50 -10.27
C GLN A 12 -4.78 -2.54 -9.43
N LEU A 13 -4.79 -1.27 -9.83
CA LEU A 13 -5.68 -0.28 -9.22
C LEU A 13 -7.14 -0.69 -9.43
N SER A 14 -7.92 -0.53 -8.36
CA SER A 14 -9.36 -0.75 -8.34
C SER A 14 -10.04 0.46 -7.68
N PRO A 15 -11.34 0.68 -7.93
CA PRO A 15 -12.10 1.76 -7.29
C PRO A 15 -12.02 1.73 -5.75
N ASP A 16 -11.93 0.54 -5.15
CA ASP A 16 -11.77 0.41 -3.69
C ASP A 16 -10.40 0.89 -3.21
N ILE A 17 -9.33 0.62 -3.97
CA ILE A 17 -7.99 1.12 -3.65
C ILE A 17 -7.93 2.64 -3.85
N GLU A 18 -8.54 3.17 -4.90
CA GLU A 18 -8.60 4.62 -5.13
C GLU A 18 -9.36 5.33 -4.00
N ARG A 19 -10.51 4.79 -3.58
CA ARG A 19 -11.27 5.31 -2.45
C ARG A 19 -10.48 5.22 -1.15
N LYS A 20 -9.88 4.07 -0.86
CA LYS A 20 -9.14 3.84 0.39
C LYS A 20 -7.85 4.66 0.47
N SER A 21 -7.12 4.82 -0.64
CA SER A 21 -5.96 5.71 -0.68
C SER A 21 -6.35 7.17 -0.50
N ARG A 22 -7.44 7.65 -1.11
CA ARG A 22 -7.94 9.00 -0.86
C ARG A 22 -8.31 9.22 0.61
N GLU A 23 -8.97 8.25 1.23
CA GLU A 23 -9.38 8.29 2.64
C GLU A 23 -8.18 8.32 3.59
N LEU A 24 -7.17 7.47 3.36
CA LEU A 24 -6.06 7.27 4.30
C LEU A 24 -4.84 8.18 4.03
N LEU A 25 -4.60 8.54 2.77
CA LEU A 25 -3.42 9.29 2.34
C LEU A 25 -3.76 10.70 1.84
N GLY A 26 -5.06 11.02 1.67
CA GLY A 26 -5.53 12.31 1.17
C GLY A 26 -5.42 12.49 -0.35
N TYR A 27 -5.03 11.46 -1.11
CA TYR A 27 -5.00 11.48 -2.58
C TYR A 27 -5.15 10.07 -3.17
N VAL A 28 -5.46 10.01 -4.46
CA VAL A 28 -5.52 8.73 -5.19
C VAL A 28 -4.12 8.35 -5.63
N ILE A 29 -3.62 7.20 -5.16
CA ILE A 29 -2.32 6.68 -5.57
C ILE A 29 -2.35 6.18 -7.02
N SER A 30 -1.20 6.24 -7.67
CA SER A 30 -0.96 5.64 -8.97
C SER A 30 -0.74 4.12 -8.87
N GLN A 31 -0.80 3.43 -10.02
CA GLN A 31 -0.49 2.00 -10.07
C GLN A 31 1.00 1.72 -9.77
N GLN A 32 1.90 2.65 -10.09
CA GLN A 32 3.32 2.52 -9.74
C GLN A 32 3.52 2.62 -8.23
N GLU A 33 2.86 3.57 -7.56
CA GLU A 33 2.88 3.66 -6.09
C GLU A 33 2.38 2.38 -5.44
N LEU A 34 1.23 1.86 -5.89
CA LEU A 34 0.69 0.58 -5.40
C LEU A 34 1.70 -0.56 -5.54
N ARG A 35 2.46 -0.59 -6.65
CA ARG A 35 3.47 -1.63 -6.91
C ARG A 35 4.78 -1.43 -6.15
N LEU A 36 5.07 -0.21 -5.72
CA LEU A 36 6.25 0.12 -4.92
C LEU A 36 6.04 -0.19 -3.43
N MET A 37 4.81 -0.06 -2.93
CA MET A 37 4.46 -0.31 -1.52
C MET A 37 4.94 -1.68 -0.97
N PRO A 38 4.80 -2.83 -1.66
CA PRO A 38 5.30 -4.11 -1.16
C PRO A 38 6.82 -4.12 -0.94
N TYR A 39 7.57 -3.46 -1.82
CA TYR A 39 9.02 -3.38 -1.71
C TYR A 39 9.42 -2.53 -0.49
N VAL A 40 8.80 -1.36 -0.32
CA VAL A 40 9.04 -0.51 0.85
C VAL A 40 8.63 -1.21 2.15
N HIS A 41 7.49 -1.91 2.15
CA HIS A 41 7.04 -2.72 3.28
C HIS A 41 8.04 -3.83 3.64
N HIS A 42 8.61 -4.52 2.65
CA HIS A 42 9.66 -5.51 2.87
C HIS A 42 10.91 -4.88 3.48
N CYS A 43 11.39 -3.76 2.91
CA CYS A 43 12.58 -3.08 3.41
C CYS A 43 12.41 -2.61 4.85
N ALA A 44 11.23 -2.09 5.22
CA ALA A 44 10.93 -1.66 6.58
C ALA A 44 11.00 -2.81 7.61
N MET A 45 10.53 -3.99 7.23
CA MET A 45 10.45 -5.15 8.13
C MET A 45 11.74 -5.96 8.20
N ASN A 46 12.51 -6.02 7.10
CA ASN A 46 13.62 -6.97 6.98
C ASN A 46 14.99 -6.29 6.86
N ASP A 47 15.09 -5.21 6.09
CA ASP A 47 16.38 -4.65 5.69
C ASP A 47 16.77 -3.42 6.51
N GLY A 48 15.80 -2.61 6.93
CA GLY A 48 16.01 -1.31 7.59
C GLY A 48 16.50 -0.19 6.66
N TYR A 49 16.63 -0.44 5.36
CA TYR A 49 17.02 0.55 4.36
C TYR A 49 16.45 0.22 2.97
N ILE A 50 16.35 1.23 2.11
CA ILE A 50 15.98 1.05 0.70
C ILE A 50 17.25 0.96 -0.15
N ASN A 51 17.40 -0.13 -0.90
CA ASN A 51 18.51 -0.28 -1.83
C ASN A 51 18.26 0.56 -3.08
N GLN A 52 18.92 1.72 -3.16
CA GLN A 52 18.78 2.69 -4.25
C GLN A 52 19.16 2.13 -5.64
N GLN A 53 19.93 1.04 -5.72
CA GLN A 53 20.25 0.36 -6.98
C GLN A 53 19.08 -0.47 -7.52
N ARG A 54 18.13 -0.84 -6.66
CA ARG A 54 16.93 -1.60 -7.03
C ARG A 54 15.73 -0.72 -7.35
N VAL A 55 15.87 0.60 -7.18
CA VAL A 55 14.80 1.58 -7.39
C VAL A 55 15.05 2.32 -8.69
N SER A 56 14.06 2.30 -9.58
CA SER A 56 14.10 3.05 -10.84
C SER A 56 13.95 4.57 -10.63
N ALA A 57 14.27 5.38 -11.65
CA ALA A 57 14.12 6.83 -11.53
C ALA A 57 12.67 7.28 -11.22
N PRO A 58 11.60 6.71 -11.83
CA PRO A 58 10.22 7.03 -11.45
C PRO A 58 9.88 6.67 -10.00
N GLU A 59 10.35 5.52 -9.52
CA GLU A 59 10.11 5.09 -8.13
C GLU A 59 10.85 5.98 -7.14
N ARG A 60 12.06 6.44 -7.46
CA ARG A 60 12.78 7.42 -6.63
C ARG A 60 12.01 8.73 -6.49
N GLU A 61 11.35 9.19 -7.56
CA GLU A 61 10.51 10.39 -7.48
C GLU A 61 9.26 10.15 -6.63
N ILE A 62 8.65 8.96 -6.71
CA ILE A 62 7.57 8.56 -5.79
C ILE A 62 8.03 8.62 -4.33
N LEU A 63 9.19 8.03 -4.01
CA LEU A 63 9.74 8.07 -2.66
C LEU A 63 9.94 9.50 -2.18
N ARG A 64 10.52 10.38 -3.01
CA ARG A 64 10.71 11.80 -2.69
C ARG A 64 9.38 12.53 -2.45
N GLN A 65 8.34 12.20 -3.21
CA GLN A 65 7.01 12.76 -3.00
C GLN A 65 6.40 12.28 -1.68
N TRP A 66 6.60 11.02 -1.30
CA TRP A 66 6.18 10.50 0.00
C TRP A 66 6.93 11.19 1.15
N GLU A 67 8.23 11.48 1.01
CA GLU A 67 8.97 12.29 2.00
C GLU A 67 8.36 13.69 2.13
N THR A 68 8.08 14.35 1.01
CA THR A 68 7.47 15.69 0.98
C THR A 68 6.09 15.73 1.64
N ARG A 69 5.36 14.60 1.61
CA ARG A 69 4.05 14.43 2.26
C ARG A 69 4.15 14.05 3.74
N GLY A 70 5.36 13.84 4.27
CA GLY A 70 5.56 13.43 5.65
C GLY A 70 5.20 11.97 5.91
N PHE A 71 5.37 11.08 4.92
CA PHE A 71 5.09 9.65 5.09
C PHE A 71 6.26 8.89 5.73
N GLY A 72 7.44 9.49 5.70
CA GLY A 72 8.68 8.92 6.21
C GLY A 72 9.91 9.53 5.53
N GLY A 73 11.08 8.97 5.86
CA GLY A 73 12.33 9.19 5.15
C GLY A 73 12.68 7.92 4.38
N PHE A 74 12.87 8.03 3.06
CA PHE A 74 13.13 6.91 2.15
C PHE A 74 14.54 6.96 1.53
N GLY A 75 15.38 7.87 2.04
CA GLY A 75 16.80 7.98 1.75
C GLY A 75 17.67 6.91 2.44
N PRO A 76 18.92 7.22 2.82
CA PRO A 76 19.89 6.23 3.33
C PRO A 76 19.49 5.59 4.66
N HIS A 77 18.64 6.25 5.45
CA HIS A 77 18.03 5.69 6.64
C HIS A 77 16.52 5.64 6.43
N LEU A 78 15.94 4.44 6.48
CA LEU A 78 14.51 4.26 6.32
C LEU A 78 13.80 4.62 7.63
N SER A 79 12.89 5.58 7.57
CA SER A 79 11.93 5.88 8.63
C SER A 79 10.53 5.92 8.02
N ILE A 80 9.54 5.41 8.75
CA ILE A 80 8.16 5.35 8.27
C ILE A 80 7.24 5.86 9.37
N GLU A 81 6.33 6.76 8.99
CA GLU A 81 5.29 7.24 9.89
C GLU A 81 4.23 6.17 10.15
N LYS A 82 3.78 6.05 11.39
CA LYS A 82 2.86 4.98 11.80
C LYS A 82 1.54 5.03 11.03
N PHE A 83 1.02 6.22 10.73
CA PHE A 83 -0.21 6.36 9.95
C PHE A 83 -0.02 5.85 8.51
N PHE A 84 1.13 6.14 7.90
CA PHE A 84 1.45 5.69 6.55
C PHE A 84 1.64 4.17 6.52
N TRP A 85 2.29 3.61 7.54
CA TRP A 85 2.41 2.16 7.72
C TRP A 85 1.04 1.47 7.77
N SER A 86 0.11 1.98 8.58
CA SER A 86 -1.25 1.47 8.63
C SER A 86 -1.95 1.58 7.28
N ALA A 87 -1.79 2.70 6.57
CA ALA A 87 -2.38 2.90 5.26
C ALA A 87 -1.84 1.94 4.20
N ILE A 88 -0.52 1.70 4.16
CA ILE A 88 0.10 0.72 3.27
C ILE A 88 -0.53 -0.66 3.50
N ASN A 89 -0.68 -1.10 4.75
CA ASN A 89 -1.22 -2.43 5.05
C ASN A 89 -2.65 -2.61 4.51
N GLU A 90 -3.52 -1.61 4.70
CA GLU A 90 -4.89 -1.62 4.17
C GLU A 90 -4.90 -1.66 2.63
N ILE A 91 -4.05 -0.85 2.00
CA ILE A 91 -3.94 -0.78 0.54
C ILE A 91 -3.39 -2.09 -0.04
N LEU A 92 -2.37 -2.69 0.60
CA LEU A 92 -1.79 -3.97 0.18
C LEU A 92 -2.77 -5.13 0.39
N TRP A 93 -3.57 -5.10 1.46
CA TRP A 93 -4.66 -6.05 1.64
C TRP A 93 -5.61 -6.04 0.44
N LEU A 94 -6.08 -4.86 0.04
CA LEU A 94 -6.98 -4.69 -1.10
C LEU A 94 -6.32 -5.02 -2.45
N GLY A 95 -5.05 -4.64 -2.66
CA GLY A 95 -4.37 -4.76 -3.95
C GLY A 95 -3.62 -6.06 -4.20
N TYR A 96 -3.25 -6.80 -3.15
CA TYR A 96 -2.40 -7.99 -3.27
C TYR A 96 -2.98 -9.23 -2.60
N VAL A 97 -3.72 -9.09 -1.49
CA VAL A 97 -4.24 -10.23 -0.74
C VAL A 97 -5.66 -10.60 -1.18
N MET A 98 -6.57 -9.64 -1.15
CA MET A 98 -7.98 -9.82 -1.53
C MET A 98 -8.19 -10.43 -2.92
N PRO A 99 -7.43 -10.04 -3.97
CA PRO A 99 -7.62 -10.62 -5.30
C PRO A 99 -7.18 -12.08 -5.44
N VAL A 100 -6.37 -12.59 -4.51
CA VAL A 100 -5.74 -13.93 -4.60
C VAL A 100 -6.30 -14.87 -3.56
N CYS A 101 -6.25 -14.46 -2.29
CA CYS A 101 -6.62 -15.29 -1.15
C CYS A 101 -8.10 -15.14 -0.81
N GLY A 102 -8.74 -14.03 -1.20
CA GLY A 102 -10.04 -13.63 -0.69
C GLY A 102 -9.99 -13.22 0.79
N ALA A 103 -11.14 -12.81 1.32
CA ALA A 103 -11.33 -12.61 2.76
C ALA A 103 -12.08 -13.81 3.32
N LEU A 104 -11.77 -14.20 4.56
CA LEU A 104 -12.66 -15.05 5.33
C LEU A 104 -14.03 -14.35 5.47
N PRO A 105 -15.15 -15.10 5.44
CA PRO A 105 -16.42 -14.52 5.80
C PRO A 105 -16.32 -13.99 7.23
N TYR A 106 -16.56 -12.69 7.40
CA TYR A 106 -16.66 -12.10 8.74
C TYR A 106 -17.93 -12.70 9.38
N THR A 107 -17.77 -13.69 10.25
CA THR A 107 -18.84 -14.06 11.16
C THR A 107 -18.93 -12.93 12.17
N GLU A 108 -19.96 -12.11 12.06
CA GLU A 108 -20.41 -11.33 13.21
C GLU A 108 -20.75 -12.36 14.29
N GLU A 109 -19.82 -12.61 15.22
CA GLU A 109 -20.21 -13.15 16.50
C GLU A 109 -21.11 -12.10 17.13
N SER A 110 -22.41 -12.35 16.98
CA SER A 110 -23.50 -11.74 17.71
C SER A 110 -23.03 -11.54 19.16
N SER A 111 -22.64 -10.32 19.49
CA SER A 111 -22.55 -9.90 20.87
C SER A 111 -24.00 -9.84 21.35
N GLN A 112 -24.47 -10.96 21.90
CA GLN A 112 -25.65 -11.02 22.76
C GLN A 112 -25.30 -10.41 24.12
#